data_AF-A0A920H7F4-F1
#
_entry.id   AF-A0A920H7F4-F1
#
_cell.length_a   1.000
_cell.length_b   1.000
_cell.length_c   1.000
_cell.angle_alpha   90.00
_cell.angle_beta   90.00
_cell.angle_gamma   90.00
#
_symmetry.space_group_name_H-M   'P 1'
#
loop_
_entity.id
_entity.type
_entity.pdbx_description
1 polymer ?
#
loop_
_entity_poly.entity_id
_entity_poly.type
_entity_poly.pdbx_seq_one_letter_code
_entity_poly.pdbx_strand_id
1 'polypeptide(L)'
;MHLDFIKTPFTNNPSMQKYTGDLINKLPRSKYIQEKINQISLRESELCGETELFQNLQLLDKVSTLLEIEKFNTLKDLSTEIEEDIAVMHKGKLEAISFCFPSGWIPTEALGQDFAFLHEPVADNDLLIKSSQKLSKYMCNHTIQRWVWNVTTIEDLSNHPAISRPELNSFDDLYFRLETQTSAPVDENTSLFLVLVEVFPLNEVWNSSILKSINSMTESVLEYKNLIEIKKYLNSLKF
;
A
#
# COMPACT_ATOMS: atom_id res chain seq x y z
N MET A 1 -11.23 15.12 -6.45
CA MET A 1 -11.09 13.68 -6.17
C MET A 1 -12.42 13.14 -5.63
N HIS A 2 -12.89 11.98 -6.11
CA HIS A 2 -14.05 11.30 -5.51
C HIS A 2 -13.57 10.49 -4.28
N LEU A 3 -14.08 10.82 -3.09
CA LEU A 3 -13.60 10.30 -1.81
C LEU A 3 -14.58 9.28 -1.19
N ASP A 4 -15.37 8.58 -2.01
CA ASP A 4 -16.45 7.68 -1.54
C ASP A 4 -15.94 6.47 -0.75
N PHE A 5 -14.63 6.19 -0.83
CA PHE A 5 -13.93 5.20 -0.02
C PHE A 5 -13.66 5.67 1.43
N ILE A 6 -13.78 6.98 1.73
CA ILE A 6 -13.69 7.50 3.09
C ILE A 6 -15.00 7.23 3.83
N LYS A 7 -14.97 6.31 4.79
CA LYS A 7 -16.16 5.91 5.56
C LYS A 7 -16.27 6.67 6.89
N THR A 8 -17.50 6.97 7.28
CA THR A 8 -17.84 7.47 8.62
C THR A 8 -19.03 6.63 9.13
N PRO A 9 -18.89 5.85 10.22
CA PRO A 9 -17.67 5.69 11.02
C PRO A 9 -16.52 5.05 10.23
N PHE A 10 -15.29 5.32 10.65
CA PHE A 10 -14.08 4.74 10.09
C PHE A 10 -14.08 3.21 10.28
N THR A 11 -13.51 2.50 9.33
CA THR A 11 -13.33 1.04 9.44
C THR A 11 -12.09 0.59 8.68
N ASN A 12 -11.32 -0.32 9.29
CA ASN A 12 -10.26 -1.07 8.63
C ASN A 12 -10.78 -2.33 7.92
N ASN A 13 -12.11 -2.56 7.93
CA ASN A 13 -12.69 -3.69 7.22
C ASN A 13 -12.43 -3.54 5.72
N PRO A 14 -12.08 -4.64 5.03
CA PRO A 14 -11.69 -4.58 3.64
C PRO A 14 -12.91 -4.26 2.77
N SER A 15 -13.00 -3.03 2.25
CA SER A 15 -13.95 -2.65 1.21
C SER A 15 -13.35 -2.98 -0.15
N MET A 16 -13.50 -4.23 -0.56
CA MET A 16 -12.97 -4.74 -1.83
C MET A 16 -14.06 -4.74 -2.89
N GLN A 17 -13.70 -4.30 -4.09
CA GLN A 17 -14.58 -4.28 -5.24
C GLN A 17 -13.94 -5.13 -6.35
N LYS A 18 -14.76 -5.85 -7.12
CA LYS A 18 -14.25 -6.51 -8.33
C LYS A 18 -13.72 -5.46 -9.28
N TYR A 19 -12.57 -5.74 -9.87
CA TYR A 19 -11.89 -4.81 -10.76
C TYR A 19 -11.59 -5.50 -12.10
N THR A 20 -11.82 -4.77 -13.19
CA THR A 20 -11.65 -5.27 -14.58
C THR A 20 -10.89 -4.28 -15.46
N GLY A 21 -10.25 -3.27 -14.87
CA GLY A 21 -9.40 -2.33 -15.59
C GLY A 21 -7.96 -2.83 -15.68
N ASP A 22 -7.10 -1.97 -16.24
CA ASP A 22 -5.68 -2.27 -16.39
C ASP A 22 -4.98 -2.38 -15.03
N LEU A 23 -4.10 -3.37 -14.88
CA LEU A 23 -3.37 -3.58 -13.62
C LEU A 23 -2.29 -2.53 -13.38
N ILE A 24 -1.70 -1.99 -14.45
CA ILE A 24 -0.62 -1.03 -14.42
C ILE A 24 -0.80 0.01 -15.53
N ASN A 25 -0.23 1.19 -15.33
CA ASN A 25 -0.07 2.17 -16.39
C ASN A 25 1.04 1.73 -17.37
N LYS A 26 0.70 1.52 -18.65
CA LYS A 26 1.67 1.12 -19.70
C LYS A 26 2.66 2.22 -20.07
N LEU A 27 2.41 3.47 -19.68
CA LEU A 27 3.29 4.62 -19.86
C LEU A 27 3.54 5.26 -18.49
N PRO A 28 4.36 4.62 -17.63
CA PRO A 28 4.53 5.06 -16.25
C PRO A 28 5.13 6.46 -16.18
N ARG A 29 4.68 7.24 -15.18
CA ARG A 29 5.19 8.57 -14.89
C ARG A 29 6.66 8.49 -14.46
N SER A 30 7.54 9.21 -15.14
CA SER A 30 8.99 9.21 -14.87
C SER A 30 9.35 9.58 -13.43
N LYS A 31 8.57 10.45 -12.77
CA LYS A 31 8.75 10.79 -11.35
C LYS A 31 8.70 9.55 -10.45
N TYR A 32 7.77 8.63 -10.70
CA TYR A 32 7.62 7.42 -9.89
C TYR A 32 8.81 6.50 -10.08
N ILE A 33 9.20 6.28 -11.34
CA ILE A 33 10.34 5.43 -11.67
C ILE A 33 11.63 5.95 -11.04
N GLN A 34 11.90 7.25 -11.17
CA GLN A 34 13.08 7.87 -10.57
C GLN A 34 13.06 7.75 -9.05
N GLU A 35 11.91 7.96 -8.41
CA GLU A 35 11.81 7.85 -6.95
C GLU A 35 12.01 6.42 -6.47
N LYS A 36 11.51 5.41 -7.19
CA LYS A 36 11.81 4.00 -6.88
C LYS A 36 13.31 3.71 -6.97
N ILE A 37 13.96 4.14 -8.04
CA ILE A 37 15.41 3.97 -8.21
C ILE A 37 16.18 4.62 -7.05
N ASN A 38 15.76 5.83 -6.62
CA ASN A 38 16.36 6.52 -5.49
C ASN A 38 16.20 5.70 -4.19
N GLN A 39 14.98 5.27 -3.87
CA GLN A 39 14.69 4.50 -2.65
C GLN A 39 15.47 3.18 -2.62
N ILE A 40 15.48 2.44 -3.74
CA ILE A 40 16.25 1.21 -3.89
C ILE A 40 17.74 1.48 -3.69
N SER A 41 18.31 2.52 -4.30
CA SER A 41 19.73 2.85 -4.14
C SER A 41 20.14 3.13 -2.70
N LEU A 42 19.21 3.61 -1.87
CA LEU A 42 19.45 3.93 -0.47
C LEU A 42 19.27 2.72 0.45
N ARG A 43 18.27 1.87 0.17
CA ARG A 43 17.73 0.88 1.12
C ARG A 43 17.24 -0.42 0.48
N GLU A 44 17.84 -0.88 -0.62
CA GLU A 44 17.41 -2.09 -1.34
C GLU A 44 17.10 -3.27 -0.41
N SER A 45 18.00 -3.59 0.53
CA SER A 45 17.85 -4.74 1.43
C SER A 45 16.67 -4.64 2.40
N GLU A 46 16.12 -3.44 2.61
CA GLU A 46 14.96 -3.20 3.45
C GLU A 46 13.65 -3.23 2.63
N LEU A 47 13.71 -2.86 1.34
CA LEU A 47 12.55 -2.62 0.47
C LEU A 47 12.24 -3.78 -0.49
N CYS A 48 13.27 -4.50 -0.94
CA CYS A 48 13.19 -5.48 -2.00
C CYS A 48 13.72 -6.85 -1.55
N GLY A 49 13.00 -7.92 -1.87
CA GLY A 49 13.51 -9.26 -1.68
C GLY A 49 12.61 -10.35 -2.26
N GLU A 50 13.22 -11.52 -2.45
CA GLU A 50 12.62 -12.71 -3.04
C GLU A 50 13.02 -13.92 -2.21
N THR A 51 12.11 -14.88 -2.04
CA THR A 51 12.43 -16.17 -1.44
C THR A 51 12.99 -17.13 -2.50
N GLU A 52 13.69 -18.17 -2.05
CA GLU A 52 14.11 -19.27 -2.94
C GLU A 52 12.91 -19.94 -3.63
N LEU A 53 11.76 -20.00 -2.95
CA LEU A 53 10.55 -20.60 -3.51
C LEU A 53 10.02 -19.79 -4.69
N PHE A 54 10.02 -18.45 -4.60
CA PHE A 54 9.64 -17.55 -5.69
C PHE A 54 10.45 -17.83 -6.96
N GLN A 55 11.78 -17.97 -6.79
CA GLN A 55 12.73 -18.23 -7.88
C GLN A 55 12.55 -19.64 -8.47
N ASN A 56 12.48 -20.66 -7.60
CA ASN A 56 12.31 -22.06 -8.03
C ASN A 56 11.01 -22.30 -8.80
N LEU A 57 9.94 -21.59 -8.45
CA LEU A 57 8.64 -21.66 -9.12
C LEU A 57 8.54 -20.75 -10.36
N GLN A 58 9.59 -19.99 -10.68
CA GLN A 58 9.64 -19.03 -11.78
C GLN A 58 8.44 -18.07 -11.76
N LEU A 59 8.03 -17.59 -10.58
CA LEU A 59 6.84 -16.77 -10.44
C LEU A 59 7.00 -15.39 -11.12
N LEU A 60 8.23 -14.88 -11.23
CA LEU A 60 8.50 -13.63 -11.95
C LEU A 60 8.05 -13.69 -13.41
N ASP A 61 8.30 -14.80 -14.11
CA ASP A 61 7.88 -15.00 -15.50
C ASP A 61 6.36 -14.94 -15.65
N LYS A 62 5.63 -15.53 -14.68
CA LYS A 62 4.16 -15.49 -14.65
C LYS A 62 3.64 -14.08 -14.37
N VAL A 63 4.31 -13.34 -13.47
CA VAL A 63 3.98 -11.95 -13.16
C VAL A 63 4.22 -11.05 -14.38
N SER A 64 5.36 -11.14 -15.06
CA SER A 64 5.62 -10.39 -16.31
C SER A 64 4.57 -10.71 -17.38
N THR A 65 4.15 -11.97 -17.49
CA THR A 65 3.09 -12.38 -18.42
C THR A 65 1.75 -11.75 -18.06
N LEU A 66 1.35 -11.80 -16.79
CA LEU A 66 0.11 -11.19 -16.29
C LEU A 66 0.07 -9.68 -16.52
N LEU A 67 1.19 -9.01 -16.29
CA LEU A 67 1.32 -7.57 -16.48
C LEU A 67 1.50 -7.17 -17.95
N GLU A 68 1.70 -8.15 -18.84
CA GLU A 68 2.03 -7.98 -20.26
C GLU A 68 3.19 -7.00 -20.46
N ILE A 69 4.30 -7.26 -19.78
CA ILE A 69 5.56 -6.52 -19.88
C ILE A 69 6.71 -7.47 -20.23
N GLU A 70 7.87 -6.90 -20.53
CA GLU A 70 9.07 -7.69 -20.80
C GLU A 70 9.48 -8.54 -19.59
N LYS A 71 10.30 -9.56 -19.84
CA LYS A 71 10.84 -10.40 -18.77
C LYS A 71 12.02 -9.72 -18.10
N PHE A 72 12.10 -9.85 -16.78
CA PHE A 72 13.17 -9.32 -15.95
C PHE A 72 13.86 -10.45 -15.19
N ASN A 73 15.05 -10.17 -14.65
CA ASN A 73 15.80 -11.14 -13.85
C ASN A 73 15.39 -11.11 -12.37
N THR A 74 14.90 -9.97 -11.88
CA THR A 74 14.45 -9.79 -10.49
C THR A 74 13.14 -9.00 -10.43
N LEU A 75 12.37 -9.20 -9.37
CA LEU A 75 11.16 -8.42 -9.08
C LEU A 75 11.51 -6.95 -8.84
N LYS A 76 12.70 -6.66 -8.31
CA LYS A 76 13.23 -5.30 -8.16
C LYS A 76 13.31 -4.60 -9.52
N ASP A 77 13.96 -5.22 -10.51
CA ASP A 77 14.12 -4.63 -11.84
C ASP A 77 12.77 -4.43 -12.53
N LEU A 78 11.84 -5.39 -12.37
CA LEU A 78 10.46 -5.21 -12.85
C LEU A 78 9.79 -4.02 -12.16
N SER A 79 9.96 -3.88 -10.84
CA SER A 79 9.30 -2.82 -10.07
C SER A 79 9.74 -1.42 -10.48
N THR A 80 10.92 -1.25 -11.08
CA THR A 80 11.39 0.03 -11.63
C THR A 80 10.81 0.36 -13.00
N GLU A 81 9.96 -0.49 -13.57
CA GLU A 81 9.28 -0.26 -14.85
C GLU A 81 7.78 0.03 -14.68
N ILE A 82 7.28 0.06 -13.44
CA ILE A 82 5.87 0.33 -13.11
C ILE A 82 5.76 1.36 -11.99
N GLU A 83 4.62 2.01 -11.83
CA GLU A 83 4.41 3.01 -10.77
C GLU A 83 4.13 2.37 -9.41
N GLU A 84 3.50 1.19 -9.43
CA GLU A 84 2.97 0.48 -8.28
C GLU A 84 4.06 -0.27 -7.53
N ASP A 85 4.06 -0.17 -6.21
CA ASP A 85 4.78 -1.12 -5.37
C ASP A 85 4.18 -2.53 -5.56
N ILE A 86 5.03 -3.55 -5.53
CA ILE A 86 4.66 -4.91 -5.96
C ILE A 86 4.98 -5.96 -4.91
N ALA A 87 4.03 -6.86 -4.66
CA ALA A 87 4.19 -8.02 -3.79
C ALA A 87 3.56 -9.26 -4.44
N VAL A 88 4.18 -10.42 -4.23
CA VAL A 88 3.71 -11.70 -4.77
C VAL A 88 3.47 -12.66 -3.61
N MET A 89 2.22 -13.11 -3.50
CA MET A 89 1.79 -14.06 -2.49
C MET A 89 1.66 -15.44 -3.13
N HIS A 90 2.22 -16.48 -2.52
CA HIS A 90 2.00 -17.88 -2.90
C HIS A 90 1.45 -18.67 -1.72
N LYS A 91 0.32 -19.36 -1.90
CA LYS A 91 -0.36 -20.15 -0.86
C LYS A 91 -0.56 -19.38 0.46
N GLY A 92 -0.82 -18.08 0.35
CA GLY A 92 -1.09 -17.20 1.50
C GLY A 92 0.16 -16.66 2.21
N LYS A 93 1.36 -16.87 1.67
CA LYS A 93 2.62 -16.31 2.18
C LYS A 93 3.24 -15.32 1.20
N LEU A 94 3.93 -14.32 1.71
CA LEU A 94 4.67 -13.35 0.91
C LEU A 94 5.99 -13.96 0.42
N GLU A 95 6.11 -14.18 -0.88
CA GLU A 95 7.30 -14.82 -1.48
C GLU A 95 8.22 -13.84 -2.20
N ALA A 96 7.71 -12.68 -2.60
CA ALA A 96 8.55 -11.60 -3.11
C ALA A 96 7.90 -10.24 -2.89
N ILE A 97 8.72 -9.22 -2.66
CA ILE A 97 8.26 -7.85 -2.43
C ILE A 97 9.27 -6.86 -3.01
N SER A 98 8.76 -5.80 -3.62
CA SER A 98 9.49 -4.58 -3.92
C SER A 98 8.55 -3.41 -3.61
N PHE A 99 8.64 -2.93 -2.37
CA PHE A 99 7.80 -1.84 -1.85
C PHE A 99 8.70 -0.63 -1.59
N CYS A 100 8.83 0.25 -2.57
CA CYS A 100 9.68 1.44 -2.49
C CYS A 100 9.02 2.57 -1.70
N PHE A 101 7.69 2.54 -1.59
CA PHE A 101 6.87 3.57 -0.97
C PHE A 101 6.08 3.02 0.23
N PRO A 102 6.74 2.34 1.21
CA PRO A 102 6.05 1.73 2.33
C PRO A 102 5.41 2.78 3.24
N SER A 103 4.40 2.37 4.00
CA SER A 103 3.66 3.21 4.95
C SER A 103 4.04 2.90 6.39
N GLY A 104 5.29 3.22 6.79
CA GLY A 104 5.74 3.12 8.18
C GLY A 104 6.23 1.75 8.64
N TRP A 105 6.66 0.89 7.72
CA TRP A 105 7.17 -0.46 8.02
C TRP A 105 8.31 -0.85 7.07
N ILE A 106 9.05 -1.92 7.39
CA ILE A 106 10.15 -2.45 6.57
C ILE A 106 9.65 -3.66 5.75
N PRO A 107 9.52 -3.54 4.41
CA PRO A 107 8.97 -4.58 3.54
C PRO A 107 9.54 -6.00 3.70
N THR A 108 10.85 -6.10 3.74
CA THR A 108 11.56 -7.39 3.72
C THR A 108 11.41 -8.19 5.02
N GLU A 109 11.07 -7.55 6.14
CA GLU A 109 10.77 -8.25 7.41
C GLU A 109 9.55 -9.17 7.31
N ALA A 110 8.68 -8.95 6.31
CA ALA A 110 7.50 -9.78 6.09
C ALA A 110 7.72 -10.95 5.11
N LEU A 111 8.90 -11.12 4.53
CA LEU A 111 9.16 -12.23 3.60
C LEU A 111 8.98 -13.60 4.29
N GLY A 112 8.30 -14.51 3.60
CA GLY A 112 7.95 -15.84 4.09
C GLY A 112 6.82 -15.86 5.14
N GLN A 113 6.34 -14.69 5.55
CA GLN A 113 5.25 -14.55 6.53
C GLN A 113 3.89 -14.65 5.85
N ASP A 114 2.88 -14.98 6.64
CA ASP A 114 1.51 -15.06 6.16
C ASP A 114 0.75 -13.74 6.27
N PHE A 115 -0.45 -13.73 5.70
CA PHE A 115 -1.32 -12.56 5.74
C PHE A 115 -1.67 -12.11 7.17
N ALA A 116 -1.75 -13.02 8.14
CA ALA A 116 -2.09 -12.66 9.52
C ALA A 116 -0.92 -11.92 10.19
N PHE A 117 0.31 -12.40 10.01
CA PHE A 117 1.51 -11.69 10.46
C PHE A 117 1.60 -10.29 9.84
N LEU A 118 1.43 -10.18 8.52
CA LEU A 118 1.46 -8.91 7.79
C LEU A 118 0.49 -7.87 8.34
N HIS A 119 -0.64 -8.31 8.87
CA HIS A 119 -1.70 -7.42 9.33
C HIS A 119 -1.80 -7.30 10.84
N GLU A 120 -1.08 -8.10 11.62
CA GLU A 120 -1.03 -8.05 13.08
C GLU A 120 -0.91 -6.62 13.66
N PRO A 121 -0.03 -5.73 13.15
CA PRO A 121 0.09 -4.37 13.68
C PRO A 121 -1.07 -3.43 13.32
N VAL A 122 -1.97 -3.82 12.41
CA VAL A 122 -3.11 -2.99 11.99
C VAL A 122 -4.16 -2.96 13.11
N ALA A 123 -4.44 -1.79 13.67
CA ALA A 123 -5.49 -1.65 14.68
C ALA A 123 -6.88 -2.05 14.15
N ASP A 124 -7.74 -2.60 15.02
CA ASP A 124 -9.14 -2.95 14.72
C ASP A 124 -9.32 -3.86 13.47
N ASN A 125 -8.42 -4.83 13.31
CA ASN A 125 -8.30 -5.72 12.13
C ASN A 125 -8.91 -7.12 12.31
N ASP A 126 -9.63 -7.40 13.40
CA ASP A 126 -10.05 -8.77 13.77
C ASP A 126 -10.74 -9.53 12.64
N LEU A 127 -11.64 -8.86 11.90
CA LEU A 127 -12.36 -9.45 10.78
C LEU A 127 -11.44 -9.76 9.59
N LEU A 128 -10.42 -8.92 9.39
CA LEU A 128 -9.41 -9.08 8.34
C LEU A 128 -8.54 -10.31 8.63
N ILE A 129 -8.04 -10.45 9.86
CA ILE A 129 -7.27 -11.64 10.30
C ILE A 129 -8.10 -12.91 10.18
N LYS A 130 -9.34 -12.90 10.70
CA LYS A 130 -10.26 -14.06 10.63
C LYS A 130 -10.59 -14.48 9.20
N SER A 131 -10.49 -13.55 8.25
CA SER A 131 -10.78 -13.79 6.83
C SER A 131 -9.54 -14.03 5.97
N SER A 132 -8.33 -13.97 6.55
CA SER A 132 -7.04 -14.03 5.86
C SER A 132 -6.91 -15.17 4.84
N GLN A 133 -7.20 -16.41 5.25
CA GLN A 133 -7.14 -17.58 4.36
C GLN A 133 -8.17 -17.50 3.22
N LYS A 134 -9.41 -17.09 3.54
CA LYS A 134 -10.47 -16.92 2.53
C LYS A 134 -10.11 -15.83 1.54
N LEU A 135 -9.56 -14.72 2.03
CA LEU A 135 -9.14 -13.60 1.21
C LEU A 135 -7.96 -13.97 0.32
N SER A 136 -6.94 -14.65 0.87
CA SER A 136 -5.80 -15.16 0.09
C SER A 136 -6.28 -16.04 -1.07
N LYS A 137 -7.21 -16.96 -0.78
CA LYS A 137 -7.82 -17.81 -1.82
C LYS A 137 -8.66 -17.02 -2.81
N TYR A 138 -9.38 -16.00 -2.35
CA TYR A 138 -10.20 -15.14 -3.20
C TYR A 138 -9.35 -14.34 -4.20
N MET A 139 -8.21 -13.79 -3.75
CA MET A 139 -7.24 -13.06 -4.58
C MET A 139 -6.56 -13.95 -5.63
N CYS A 140 -6.43 -15.26 -5.38
CA CYS A 140 -5.96 -16.23 -6.38
C CYS A 140 -7.03 -16.57 -7.44
N ASN A 141 -8.25 -16.03 -7.33
CA ASN A 141 -9.35 -16.33 -8.27
C ASN A 141 -10.01 -15.07 -8.87
N HIS A 142 -9.78 -13.89 -8.29
CA HIS A 142 -10.49 -12.67 -8.67
C HIS A 142 -9.56 -11.47 -8.61
N THR A 143 -9.65 -10.62 -9.62
CA THR A 143 -9.06 -9.30 -9.57
C THR A 143 -9.94 -8.37 -8.75
N ILE A 144 -9.35 -7.73 -7.75
CA ILE A 144 -10.03 -6.81 -6.83
C ILE A 144 -9.23 -5.56 -6.61
N GLN A 145 -9.94 -4.48 -6.27
CA GLN A 145 -9.36 -3.21 -5.90
C GLN A 145 -9.96 -2.71 -4.59
N ARG A 146 -9.14 -2.01 -3.80
CA ARG A 146 -9.54 -1.27 -2.61
C ARG A 146 -8.67 -0.02 -2.46
N TRP A 147 -9.09 0.87 -1.57
CA TRP A 147 -8.35 2.08 -1.25
C TRP A 147 -8.01 2.12 0.23
N VAL A 148 -6.79 2.52 0.55
CA VAL A 148 -6.35 2.87 1.90
C VAL A 148 -5.89 4.31 1.87
N TRP A 149 -6.19 5.07 2.91
CA TRP A 149 -5.77 6.47 2.98
C TRP A 149 -5.28 6.85 4.37
N ASN A 150 -4.51 7.94 4.42
CA ASN A 150 -4.09 8.59 5.64
C ASN A 150 -3.92 10.11 5.43
N VAL A 151 -3.86 10.86 6.52
CA VAL A 151 -3.30 12.22 6.54
C VAL A 151 -1.91 12.14 7.21
N THR A 152 -0.93 12.82 6.63
CA THR A 152 0.48 12.77 7.08
C THR A 152 1.13 14.14 6.92
N THR A 153 2.26 14.34 7.59
CA THR A 153 3.15 15.51 7.36
C THR A 153 4.27 15.22 6.35
N ILE A 154 4.32 14.00 5.80
CA ILE A 154 5.30 13.61 4.79
C ILE A 154 4.71 13.84 3.39
N GLU A 155 5.36 14.69 2.61
CA GLU A 155 5.02 14.98 1.21
C GLU A 155 5.44 13.86 0.25
N ASP A 156 6.53 13.17 0.56
CA ASP A 156 7.13 12.18 -0.31
C ASP A 156 6.31 10.88 -0.41
N LEU A 157 6.55 10.13 -1.49
CA LEU A 157 5.91 8.84 -1.71
C LEU A 157 6.32 7.80 -0.67
N SER A 158 7.56 7.82 -0.20
CA SER A 158 8.03 6.88 0.82
C SER A 158 7.74 7.40 2.23
N ASN A 159 7.13 6.54 3.04
CA ASN A 159 6.99 6.72 4.49
C ASN A 159 7.83 5.66 5.23
N HIS A 160 8.99 5.28 4.70
CA HIS A 160 9.90 4.34 5.34
C HIS A 160 10.20 4.75 6.80
N PRO A 161 10.30 3.83 7.78
CA PRO A 161 10.51 4.17 9.20
C PRO A 161 11.72 5.08 9.50
N ALA A 162 12.73 5.05 8.64
CA ALA A 162 13.91 5.91 8.78
C ALA A 162 13.70 7.37 8.34
N ILE A 163 12.55 7.70 7.73
CA ILE A 163 12.22 9.06 7.30
C ILE A 163 11.74 9.85 8.50
N SER A 164 12.38 10.99 8.75
CA SER A 164 11.93 11.92 9.78
C SER A 164 10.61 12.57 9.35
N ARG A 165 9.62 12.55 10.24
CA ARG A 165 8.35 13.23 10.01
C ARG A 165 8.53 14.74 10.26
N PRO A 166 8.20 15.61 9.29
CA PRO A 166 8.17 17.04 9.52
C PRO A 166 7.20 17.42 10.64
N GLU A 167 7.53 18.50 11.36
CA GLU A 167 6.65 19.07 12.38
C GLU A 167 5.41 19.71 11.76
N LEU A 168 4.27 19.56 12.44
CA LEU A 168 3.01 20.17 12.04
C LEU A 168 2.90 21.60 12.58
N ASN A 169 3.11 22.59 11.73
CA ASN A 169 3.02 24.02 12.07
C ASN A 169 1.78 24.69 11.47
N SER A 170 1.35 24.22 10.30
CA SER A 170 0.26 24.80 9.52
C SER A 170 -0.54 23.73 8.77
N PHE A 171 -1.69 24.12 8.22
CA PHE A 171 -2.54 23.21 7.45
C PHE A 171 -1.89 22.84 6.11
N ASP A 172 -1.01 23.70 5.58
CA ASP A 172 -0.26 23.44 4.35
C ASP A 172 0.85 22.40 4.55
N ASP A 173 1.20 22.06 5.80
CA ASP A 173 2.13 20.96 6.12
C ASP A 173 1.45 19.58 6.07
N LEU A 174 0.15 19.52 5.79
CA LEU A 174 -0.61 18.29 5.75
C LEU A 174 -0.80 17.80 4.32
N TYR A 175 -0.64 16.49 4.16
CA TYR A 175 -0.80 15.79 2.90
C TYR A 175 -1.80 14.64 3.06
N PHE A 176 -2.61 14.45 2.03
CA PHE A 176 -3.47 13.30 1.87
C PHE A 176 -2.71 12.21 1.10
N ARG A 177 -2.46 11.09 1.76
CA ARG A 177 -1.84 9.91 1.16
C ARG A 177 -2.92 8.91 0.79
N LEU A 178 -2.94 8.49 -0.47
CA LEU A 178 -3.84 7.48 -1.02
C LEU A 178 -3.03 6.28 -1.52
N GLU A 179 -3.46 5.09 -1.16
CA GLU A 179 -2.99 3.83 -1.71
C GLU A 179 -4.15 3.18 -2.47
N THR A 180 -4.02 3.11 -3.78
CA THR A 180 -4.91 2.28 -4.61
C THR A 180 -4.29 0.90 -4.70
N GLN A 181 -4.95 -0.07 -4.08
CA GLN A 181 -4.42 -1.41 -3.90
C GLN A 181 -5.21 -2.38 -4.78
N THR A 182 -4.53 -3.00 -5.72
CA THR A 182 -5.11 -3.96 -6.67
C THR A 182 -4.48 -5.33 -6.43
N SER A 183 -5.31 -6.36 -6.29
CA SER A 183 -4.84 -7.75 -6.31
C SER A 183 -5.37 -8.46 -7.54
N ALA A 184 -4.53 -9.32 -8.13
CA ALA A 184 -4.88 -10.08 -9.32
C ALA A 184 -4.35 -11.53 -9.22
N PRO A 185 -5.08 -12.51 -9.76
CA PRO A 185 -4.63 -13.89 -9.79
C PRO A 185 -3.49 -14.08 -10.79
N VAL A 186 -2.38 -14.65 -10.33
CA VAL A 186 -1.26 -15.07 -11.20
C VAL A 186 -1.47 -16.52 -11.65
N ASP A 187 -1.86 -17.39 -10.71
CA ASP A 187 -2.32 -18.76 -10.95
C ASP A 187 -3.24 -19.20 -9.80
N GLU A 188 -3.62 -20.48 -9.75
CA GLU A 188 -4.57 -20.99 -8.75
C GLU A 188 -4.06 -20.94 -7.29
N ASN A 189 -2.77 -20.73 -7.10
CA ASN A 189 -2.10 -20.66 -5.80
C ASN A 189 -1.42 -19.32 -5.52
N THR A 190 -1.34 -18.45 -6.51
CA THR A 190 -0.49 -17.25 -6.49
C THR A 190 -1.30 -16.02 -6.83
N SER A 191 -1.17 -14.97 -6.03
CA SER A 191 -1.77 -13.67 -6.30
C SER A 191 -0.73 -12.57 -6.30
N LEU A 192 -0.86 -11.67 -7.26
CA LEU A 192 -0.15 -10.41 -7.34
C LEU A 192 -0.87 -9.37 -6.47
N PHE A 193 -0.10 -8.50 -5.84
CA PHE A 193 -0.59 -7.33 -5.12
C PHE A 193 0.20 -6.10 -5.58
N LEU A 194 -0.52 -5.09 -6.04
CA LEU A 194 -0.01 -3.83 -6.58
C LEU A 194 -0.54 -2.68 -5.73
N VAL A 195 0.32 -1.72 -5.41
CA VAL A 195 -0.04 -0.54 -4.62
C VAL A 195 0.43 0.72 -5.33
N LEU A 196 -0.49 1.45 -5.93
CA LEU A 196 -0.22 2.80 -6.42
C LEU A 196 -0.36 3.78 -5.26
N VAL A 197 0.74 4.45 -4.91
CA VAL A 197 0.78 5.49 -3.88
C VAL A 197 0.65 6.85 -4.51
N GLU A 198 -0.28 7.67 -4.06
CA GLU A 198 -0.39 9.07 -4.45
C GLU A 198 -0.42 9.95 -3.21
N VAL A 199 0.23 11.11 -3.28
CA VAL A 199 0.28 12.09 -2.19
C VAL A 199 -0.10 13.46 -2.74
N PHE A 200 -1.05 14.10 -2.08
CA PHE A 200 -1.62 15.39 -2.47
C PHE A 200 -1.54 16.36 -1.30
N PRO A 201 -1.24 17.65 -1.52
CA PRO A 201 -1.48 18.67 -0.51
C PRO A 201 -2.92 18.58 0.01
N LEU A 202 -3.11 18.54 1.32
CA LEU A 202 -4.43 18.30 1.91
C LEU A 202 -5.42 19.42 1.54
N ASN A 203 -4.94 20.65 1.37
CA ASN A 203 -5.73 21.81 0.95
C ASN A 203 -6.36 21.66 -0.44
N GLU A 204 -5.75 20.92 -1.36
CA GLU A 204 -6.28 20.67 -2.70
C GLU A 204 -7.39 19.61 -2.72
N VAL A 205 -7.39 18.70 -1.75
CA VAL A 205 -8.33 17.56 -1.69
C VAL A 205 -9.20 17.56 -0.43
N TRP A 206 -9.20 18.65 0.33
CA TRP A 206 -9.90 18.73 1.61
C TRP A 206 -11.40 18.46 1.46
N ASN A 207 -11.94 17.67 2.38
CA ASN A 207 -13.37 17.45 2.52
C ASN A 207 -13.71 17.20 3.99
N SER A 208 -14.84 17.75 4.46
CA SER A 208 -15.33 17.52 5.81
C SER A 208 -15.49 16.03 6.18
N SER A 209 -15.67 15.14 5.20
CA SER A 209 -15.73 13.69 5.42
C SER A 209 -14.42 13.12 5.97
N ILE A 210 -13.26 13.71 5.62
CA ILE A 210 -11.94 13.32 6.15
C ILE A 210 -11.93 13.51 7.66
N LEU A 211 -12.25 14.73 8.14
CA LEU A 211 -12.28 15.03 9.57
C LEU A 211 -13.32 14.20 10.31
N LYS A 212 -14.52 14.02 9.74
CA LYS A 212 -15.56 13.16 10.33
C LYS A 212 -15.09 11.72 10.49
N SER A 213 -14.38 11.19 9.49
CA SER A 213 -13.79 9.85 9.56
C SER A 213 -12.71 9.75 10.64
N ILE A 214 -11.74 10.67 10.66
CA ILE A 214 -10.69 10.75 11.70
C ILE A 214 -11.31 10.87 13.10
N ASN A 215 -12.36 11.66 13.25
CA ASN A 215 -13.05 11.84 14.53
C ASN A 215 -13.74 10.57 15.01
N SER A 216 -14.14 9.68 14.10
CA SER A 216 -14.75 8.39 14.41
C SER A 216 -13.76 7.24 14.64
N MET A 217 -12.45 7.46 14.44
CA MET A 217 -11.42 6.45 14.72
C MET A 217 -11.27 6.22 16.23
N THR A 218 -11.01 4.97 16.60
CA THR A 218 -10.56 4.57 17.94
C THR A 218 -9.16 5.11 18.23
N GLU A 219 -8.77 5.12 19.52
CA GLU A 219 -7.43 5.55 19.93
C GLU A 219 -6.32 4.67 19.31
N SER A 220 -6.49 3.35 19.32
CA SER A 220 -5.59 2.39 18.70
C SER A 220 -5.37 2.67 17.20
N VAL A 221 -6.43 3.01 16.46
CA VAL A 221 -6.33 3.38 15.04
C VAL A 221 -5.60 4.70 14.86
N LEU A 222 -5.85 5.69 15.72
CA LEU A 222 -5.16 6.97 15.67
C LEU A 222 -3.67 6.83 15.98
N GLU A 223 -3.30 5.99 16.94
CA GLU A 223 -1.90 5.65 17.25
C GLU A 223 -1.23 4.97 16.06
N TYR A 224 -1.84 3.89 15.55
CA TYR A 224 -1.32 3.14 14.41
C TYR A 224 -1.11 4.02 13.17
N LYS A 225 -2.06 4.91 12.85
CA LYS A 225 -1.97 5.81 11.70
C LYS A 225 -1.15 7.08 11.98
N ASN A 226 -0.65 7.27 13.20
CA ASN A 226 0.02 8.48 13.67
C ASN A 226 -0.81 9.77 13.45
N LEU A 227 -2.09 9.73 13.85
CA LEU A 227 -3.08 10.78 13.61
C LEU A 227 -3.47 11.56 14.87
N ILE A 228 -2.94 11.25 16.06
CA ILE A 228 -3.36 11.89 17.31
C ILE A 228 -3.18 13.42 17.24
N GLU A 229 -1.97 13.89 16.95
CA GLU A 229 -1.68 15.34 16.89
C GLU A 229 -2.35 16.01 15.70
N ILE A 230 -2.41 15.33 14.55
CA ILE A 230 -3.12 15.81 13.35
C ILE A 230 -4.62 15.99 13.65
N LYS A 231 -5.26 15.04 14.34
CA LYS A 231 -6.67 15.12 14.75
C LYS A 231 -6.89 16.33 15.67
N LYS A 232 -6.04 16.53 16.67
CA LYS A 232 -6.12 17.69 17.58
C LYS A 232 -6.01 18.99 16.81
N TYR A 233 -5.02 19.10 15.94
CA TYR A 233 -4.80 20.27 15.10
C TYR A 233 -6.00 20.56 14.20
N LEU A 234 -6.47 19.58 13.42
CA LEU A 234 -7.61 19.74 12.52
C LEU A 234 -8.87 20.19 13.28
N ASN A 235 -9.17 19.64 14.46
CA ASN A 235 -10.33 20.07 15.25
C ASN A 235 -10.17 21.48 15.87
N SER A 236 -8.95 22.02 15.95
CA SER A 236 -8.73 23.39 16.39
C SER A 236 -9.06 24.43 15.30
N LEU A 237 -9.07 23.99 14.04
CA LEU A 237 -9.40 24.84 12.90
C LEU A 237 -10.91 25.05 12.79
N LYS A 238 -11.28 26.23 12.28
CA LYS A 238 -12.66 26.54 11.88
C LYS A 238 -12.74 26.35 10.36
N PHE A 239 -13.43 25.30 9.93
CA PHE A 239 -13.74 25.04 8.52
C PHE A 239 -15.08 25.66 8.12
#